data_AF-A0AAW2JMM0-F1
#
_entry.id   AF-A0AAW2JMM0-F1
#
_cell.length_a   1.000
_cell.length_b   1.000
_cell.length_c   1.000
_cell.angle_alpha   90.00
_cell.angle_beta   90.00
_cell.angle_gamma   90.00
#
_symmetry.space_group_name_H-M   'P 1'
#
loop_
_entity.id
_entity.type
_entity.pdbx_description
1 polymer ?
#
loop_
_entity_poly.entity_id
_entity_poly.type
_entity_poly.pdbx_seq_one_letter_code
_entity_poly.pdbx_strand_id
1 'polypeptide(L)'
;MILSIKRVPTVVSNYQKEEAEDGARHATGCGRNCLRSCCLPGAKLPLYAFTKMGNVVGEKGCFDTENKKPPVNFLDSLLLGEWEDRMQRGLFRYDVTACETKVIPGEYGFIAQLNEGRHLKKRPTEFRVDKVLQPFDENKFNFTKVGQEEVLFQFEASEDNEFQFFPNEPI
;
A
#
# COMPACT_ATOMS: atom_id res chain seq x y z
N MET A 1 -2.91 1.28 -38.15
CA MET A 1 -2.31 0.02 -37.66
C MET A 1 -3.36 -0.72 -36.85
N ILE A 2 -3.63 -1.99 -37.14
CA ILE A 2 -4.54 -2.83 -36.36
C ILE A 2 -3.74 -3.53 -35.26
N LEU A 3 -4.03 -3.19 -34.00
CA LEU A 3 -3.53 -3.94 -32.85
C LEU A 3 -4.22 -5.31 -32.84
N SER A 4 -3.49 -6.36 -33.20
CA SER A 4 -3.97 -7.74 -33.09
C SER A 4 -3.44 -8.35 -31.78
N ILE A 5 -4.33 -8.54 -30.81
CA ILE A 5 -4.01 -9.28 -29.59
C ILE A 5 -3.99 -10.77 -29.97
N LYS A 6 -2.80 -11.33 -30.17
CA LYS A 6 -2.64 -12.78 -30.30
C LYS A 6 -2.98 -13.42 -28.95
N ARG A 7 -4.07 -14.20 -28.90
CA ARG A 7 -4.37 -15.04 -27.75
C ARG A 7 -3.33 -16.15 -27.68
N VAL A 8 -2.34 -15.98 -26.80
CA VAL A 8 -1.40 -17.05 -26.44
C VAL A 8 -2.05 -17.86 -25.33
N PRO A 9 -2.14 -19.21 -25.43
CA PRO A 9 -2.60 -20.05 -24.34
C PRO A 9 -1.76 -19.76 -23.09
N THR A 10 -2.38 -19.16 -22.08
CA THR A 10 -1.68 -18.89 -20.82
C THR A 10 -1.61 -20.21 -20.08
N VAL A 11 -0.46 -20.88 -20.14
CA VAL A 11 -0.18 -22.02 -19.27
C VAL A 11 0.01 -21.46 -17.87
N VAL A 12 -1.03 -21.53 -17.05
CA VAL A 12 -0.91 -21.25 -15.62
C VAL A 12 -0.10 -22.42 -15.05
N SER A 13 1.18 -22.19 -14.75
CA SER A 13 1.99 -23.22 -14.09
C SER A 13 1.36 -23.54 -12.74
N ASN A 14 0.70 -24.69 -12.64
CA ASN A 14 0.24 -25.27 -11.38
C ASN A 14 1.37 -26.02 -10.64
N TYR A 15 2.56 -26.08 -11.22
CA TYR A 15 3.74 -26.65 -10.58
C TYR A 15 4.60 -25.51 -10.04
N GLN A 16 4.43 -25.21 -8.76
CA GLN A 16 5.41 -24.51 -7.95
C GLN A 16 6.10 -25.57 -7.10
N LYS A 17 7.41 -25.71 -7.31
CA LYS A 17 8.27 -26.65 -6.58
C LYS A 17 8.27 -26.21 -5.11
N GLU A 18 7.93 -27.12 -4.20
CA GLU A 18 8.08 -26.90 -2.76
C GLU A 18 9.57 -26.86 -2.42
N GLU A 19 10.20 -25.70 -2.57
CA GLU A 19 11.50 -25.44 -1.96
C GLU A 19 11.25 -24.96 -0.53
N ALA A 20 10.84 -25.93 0.29
CA ALA A 20 10.94 -25.84 1.73
C ALA A 20 12.41 -26.04 2.10
N GLU A 21 13.24 -25.01 1.95
CA GLU A 21 14.55 -24.88 2.63
C GLU A 21 15.19 -23.55 2.21
N ASP A 22 14.80 -22.47 2.90
CA ASP A 22 15.76 -21.43 3.28
C ASP A 22 15.19 -20.64 4.48
N GLY A 23 15.97 -20.63 5.56
CA GLY A 23 15.60 -20.21 6.90
C GLY A 23 15.37 -18.71 7.10
N ALA A 24 14.48 -18.10 6.31
CA ALA A 24 13.99 -16.76 6.57
C ALA A 24 12.87 -16.82 7.63
N ARG A 25 13.29 -16.72 8.90
CA ARG A 25 12.54 -16.35 10.11
C ARG A 25 11.02 -16.36 9.93
N HIS A 26 10.37 -17.35 10.56
CA HIS A 26 8.92 -17.35 10.78
C HIS A 26 8.45 -15.96 11.21
N ALA A 27 7.74 -15.27 10.32
CA ALA A 27 7.11 -14.02 10.65
C ALA A 27 5.95 -14.31 11.62
N THR A 28 6.24 -14.15 12.89
CA THR A 28 5.32 -14.20 14.03
C THR A 28 4.30 -13.07 13.94
N GLY A 29 3.19 -13.26 13.21
CA GLY A 29 1.91 -12.62 13.56
C GLY A 29 1.10 -13.64 14.35
N CYS A 30 0.51 -13.39 15.53
CA CYS A 30 -0.14 -12.22 16.12
C CYS A 30 0.51 -11.87 17.48
N GLY A 31 1.68 -11.23 17.47
CA GLY A 31 2.38 -10.81 18.68
C GLY A 31 1.71 -9.61 19.35
N ARG A 32 0.62 -9.82 20.09
CA ARG A 32 -0.10 -8.91 21.03
C ARG A 32 -0.47 -7.47 20.58
N ASN A 33 0.05 -6.93 19.48
CA ASN A 33 -0.11 -5.55 19.02
C ASN A 33 -0.87 -5.44 17.69
N CYS A 34 -1.73 -6.41 17.37
CA CYS A 34 -2.50 -6.41 16.12
C CYS A 34 -3.71 -5.46 16.18
N LEU A 35 -4.10 -4.90 15.03
CA LEU A 35 -5.31 -4.08 14.81
C LEU A 35 -6.63 -4.89 14.92
N ARG A 36 -6.85 -5.66 15.99
CA ARG A 36 -8.13 -6.37 16.22
C ARG A 36 -9.28 -5.39 16.53
N SER A 37 -10.29 -5.78 17.30
CA SER A 37 -11.56 -5.06 17.51
C SER A 37 -11.39 -3.67 18.15
N CYS A 38 -10.92 -2.71 17.36
CA CYS A 38 -10.36 -1.41 17.73
C CYS A 38 -8.95 -1.54 18.34
N CYS A 39 -8.10 -0.64 17.89
CA CYS A 39 -6.73 -0.47 18.32
C CYS A 39 -6.59 -0.64 19.83
N LEU A 40 -5.46 -1.21 20.28
CA LEU A 40 -5.20 -1.36 21.70
C LEU A 40 -5.52 -0.04 22.42
N PRO A 41 -6.29 -0.04 23.52
CA PRO A 41 -6.58 1.19 24.26
C PRO A 41 -5.28 1.96 24.53
N GLY A 42 -5.18 3.19 24.02
CA GLY A 42 -3.98 4.03 24.14
C GLY A 42 -2.97 3.90 22.99
N ALA A 43 -3.28 3.17 21.91
CA ALA A 43 -2.51 3.22 20.68
C ALA A 43 -2.50 4.64 20.12
N LYS A 44 -1.33 5.09 19.71
CA LYS A 44 -1.14 6.41 19.10
C LYS A 44 -0.44 6.24 17.78
N LEU A 45 -0.96 6.89 16.74
CA LEU A 45 -0.35 6.96 15.44
C LEU A 45 -0.26 8.41 15.00
N PRO A 46 0.74 8.76 14.17
CA PRO A 46 0.74 10.05 13.52
C PRO A 46 -0.57 10.20 12.71
N LEU A 47 -1.14 11.40 12.67
CA LEU A 47 -2.32 11.74 11.89
C LEU A 47 -1.97 12.87 10.93
N TYR A 48 -2.25 12.63 9.66
CA TYR A 48 -2.24 13.65 8.61
C TYR A 48 -3.69 14.04 8.29
N ALA A 49 -4.07 15.27 8.64
CA ALA A 49 -5.38 15.84 8.31
C ALA A 49 -5.28 16.68 7.04
N PHE A 50 -5.94 16.26 5.96
CA PHE A 50 -5.86 16.91 4.64
C PHE A 50 -6.95 17.96 4.44
N THR A 51 -6.62 19.02 3.69
CA THR A 51 -7.59 20.02 3.24
C THR A 51 -8.59 19.39 2.26
N LYS A 52 -9.89 19.51 2.54
CA LYS A 52 -10.91 19.15 1.55
C LYS A 52 -10.84 20.14 0.39
N MET A 53 -10.53 19.66 -0.80
CA MET A 53 -10.75 20.44 -2.02
C MET A 53 -12.27 20.58 -2.18
N GLY A 54 -12.81 21.76 -1.85
CA GLY A 54 -14.20 22.08 -2.12
C GLY A 54 -14.53 21.87 -3.60
N ASN A 55 -15.76 21.46 -3.92
CA ASN A 55 -16.23 21.32 -5.31
C ASN A 55 -15.94 22.60 -6.11
N VAL A 56 -14.85 22.60 -6.89
CA VAL A 56 -14.59 23.66 -7.87
C VAL A 56 -15.54 23.42 -9.03
N VAL A 57 -16.75 23.96 -8.91
CA VAL A 57 -17.66 24.15 -10.04
C VAL A 57 -16.96 25.13 -10.98
N GLY A 58 -16.75 24.69 -12.22
CA GLY A 58 -15.82 25.33 -13.13
C GLY A 58 -16.17 26.78 -13.44
N GLU A 59 -15.14 27.60 -13.50
CA GLU A 59 -15.05 28.74 -14.40
C GLU A 59 -13.57 29.06 -14.64
N LYS A 60 -13.23 29.30 -15.91
CA LYS A 60 -11.89 29.72 -16.34
C LYS A 60 -11.56 31.05 -15.65
N GLY A 61 -10.63 31.02 -14.70
CA GLY A 61 -10.09 32.23 -14.09
C GLY A 61 -8.72 31.93 -13.50
N CYS A 62 -7.71 32.67 -13.95
CA CYS A 62 -6.36 32.65 -13.41
C CYS A 62 -6.42 33.04 -11.93
N PHE A 63 -6.16 32.09 -11.04
CA PHE A 63 -5.95 32.37 -9.62
C PHE A 63 -4.46 32.57 -9.38
N ASP A 64 -4.01 33.82 -9.49
CA ASP A 64 -2.84 34.28 -8.73
C ASP A 64 -3.24 34.26 -7.25
N THR A 65 -3.12 33.10 -6.62
CA THR A 65 -3.21 32.97 -5.16
C THR A 65 -1.78 32.94 -4.65
N GLU A 66 -1.36 34.01 -3.99
CA GLU A 66 -0.07 34.12 -3.32
C GLU A 66 0.21 32.87 -2.46
N ASN A 67 1.27 32.15 -2.83
CA ASN A 67 2.12 31.31 -1.98
C ASN A 67 1.47 30.55 -0.80
N LYS A 68 0.45 29.73 -1.08
CA LYS A 68 0.19 28.52 -0.27
C LYS A 68 -0.01 27.33 -1.19
N LYS A 69 1.09 26.84 -1.79
CA LYS A 69 1.12 25.44 -2.19
C LYS A 69 0.89 24.64 -0.90
N PRO A 70 -0.17 23.83 -0.76
CA PRO A 70 -0.14 22.81 0.28
C PRO A 70 1.15 22.03 0.08
N PRO A 71 1.94 21.74 1.13
CA PRO A 71 3.23 21.11 0.95
C PRO A 71 2.97 19.67 0.54
N VAL A 72 2.76 19.43 -0.76
CA VAL A 72 2.90 18.10 -1.39
C VAL A 72 4.19 17.47 -0.86
N ASN A 73 5.24 18.30 -0.73
CA ASN A 73 6.49 17.98 -0.05
C ASN A 73 6.35 17.39 1.36
N PHE A 74 5.43 17.84 2.22
CA PHE A 74 5.33 17.31 3.59
C PHE A 74 4.66 15.94 3.60
N LEU A 75 3.56 15.75 2.87
CA LEU A 75 2.92 14.44 2.79
C LEU A 75 3.89 13.42 2.17
N ASP A 76 4.58 13.80 1.11
CA ASP A 76 5.59 12.96 0.47
C ASP A 76 6.73 12.63 1.45
N SER A 77 7.24 13.63 2.18
CA SER A 77 8.30 13.42 3.18
C SER A 77 7.85 12.54 4.35
N LEU A 78 6.62 12.72 4.83
CA LEU A 78 6.03 11.89 5.89
C LEU A 78 5.88 10.44 5.41
N LEU A 79 5.33 10.25 4.21
CA LEU A 79 5.12 8.93 3.63
C LEU A 79 6.44 8.19 3.41
N LEU A 80 7.42 8.85 2.81
CA LEU A 80 8.74 8.28 2.55
C LEU A 80 9.48 8.00 3.86
N GLY A 81 9.46 8.93 4.82
CA GLY A 81 10.12 8.78 6.12
C GLY A 81 9.56 7.63 6.95
N GLU A 82 8.23 7.55 7.09
CA GLU A 82 7.59 6.46 7.82
C GLU A 82 7.79 5.11 7.10
N TRP A 83 7.79 5.10 5.76
CA TRP A 83 8.09 3.90 4.98
C TRP A 83 9.52 3.40 5.21
N GLU A 84 10.50 4.30 5.11
CA GLU A 84 11.91 3.98 5.32
C GLU A 84 12.19 3.47 6.74
N ASP A 85 11.58 4.07 7.77
CA ASP A 85 11.67 3.59 9.15
C ASP A 85 11.21 2.13 9.28
N ARG A 86 10.03 1.79 8.75
CA ARG A 86 9.46 0.43 8.82
C ARG A 86 10.28 -0.57 8.01
N MET A 87 10.78 -0.17 6.85
CA MET A 87 11.73 -0.96 6.05
C MET A 87 13.01 -1.25 6.84
N GLN A 88 13.64 -0.25 7.45
CA GLN A 88 14.87 -0.41 8.26
C GLN A 88 14.66 -1.31 9.47
N ARG A 89 13.46 -1.26 10.07
CA ARG A 89 13.06 -2.14 11.18
C ARG A 89 12.72 -3.57 10.73
N GLY A 90 12.72 -3.85 9.43
CA GLY A 90 12.44 -5.17 8.86
C GLY A 90 10.97 -5.58 8.95
N LEU A 91 10.05 -4.62 9.10
CA LEU A 91 8.62 -4.87 9.20
C LEU A 91 7.99 -5.16 7.83
N PHE A 92 8.60 -4.64 6.77
CA PHE A 92 8.17 -4.87 5.40
C PHE A 92 9.04 -5.93 4.72
N ARG A 93 8.38 -6.82 3.98
CA ARG A 93 9.03 -8.00 3.35
C ARG A 93 9.56 -7.76 1.95
N TYR A 94 9.16 -6.65 1.32
CA TYR A 94 9.49 -6.36 -0.07
C TYR A 94 10.00 -4.94 -0.19
N ASP A 95 11.21 -4.82 -0.70
CA ASP A 95 11.71 -3.55 -1.19
C ASP A 95 11.11 -3.29 -2.59
N VAL A 96 10.09 -2.45 -2.63
CA VAL A 96 9.45 -2.02 -3.88
C VAL A 96 10.17 -0.85 -4.53
N THR A 97 11.09 -0.18 -3.83
CA THR A 97 11.84 0.97 -4.35
C THR A 97 13.04 0.53 -5.19
N ALA A 98 13.56 -0.69 -4.94
CA ALA A 98 14.62 -1.31 -5.74
C ALA A 98 14.16 -1.89 -7.10
N CYS A 99 12.87 -1.86 -7.42
CA CYS A 99 12.37 -2.46 -8.66
C CYS A 99 12.67 -1.56 -9.87
N GLU A 100 13.25 -2.14 -10.92
CA GLU A 100 13.47 -1.42 -12.17
C GLU A 100 12.14 -0.97 -12.78
N THR A 101 12.05 0.30 -13.15
CA THR A 101 10.88 0.87 -13.82
C THR A 101 11.26 1.51 -15.15
N LYS A 102 10.32 1.49 -16.09
CA LYS A 102 10.45 2.15 -17.39
C LYS A 102 9.14 2.78 -17.82
N VAL A 103 9.18 4.05 -18.21
CA VAL A 103 8.05 4.71 -18.87
C VAL A 103 7.92 4.14 -20.30
N ILE A 104 6.75 3.60 -20.60
CA ILE A 104 6.41 3.05 -21.91
C ILE A 104 6.04 4.21 -22.83
N PRO A 105 6.64 4.32 -24.04
CA PRO A 105 6.27 5.34 -25.01
C PRO A 105 4.77 5.28 -25.36
N GLY A 106 4.13 6.43 -25.44
CA GLY A 106 2.72 6.57 -25.80
C GLY A 106 2.07 7.78 -25.12
N GLU A 107 0.83 8.07 -25.48
CA GLU A 107 0.10 9.26 -25.00
C GLU A 107 -0.35 9.16 -23.53
N TYR A 108 -0.34 7.94 -22.98
CA TYR A 108 -0.90 7.64 -21.67
C TYR A 108 0.13 7.53 -20.54
N GLY A 109 1.44 7.60 -20.84
CA GLY A 109 2.49 7.60 -19.82
C GLY A 109 2.54 6.34 -18.94
N PHE A 110 2.23 5.16 -19.48
CA PHE A 110 2.27 3.91 -18.71
C PHE A 110 3.66 3.63 -18.13
N ILE A 111 3.72 3.05 -16.93
CA ILE A 111 4.97 2.63 -16.28
C ILE A 111 4.99 1.11 -16.20
N ALA A 112 6.04 0.49 -16.75
CA ALA A 112 6.35 -0.92 -16.54
C ALA A 112 7.29 -1.06 -15.34
N GLN A 113 7.00 -1.99 -14.44
CA GLN A 113 7.85 -2.34 -13.30
C GLN A 113 8.26 -3.82 -13.38
N LEU A 114 9.57 -4.09 -13.29
CA LEU A 114 10.11 -5.44 -13.27
C LEU A 114 10.20 -5.93 -11.81
N ASN A 115 9.31 -6.85 -11.46
CA ASN A 115 9.26 -7.48 -10.13
C ASN A 115 9.80 -8.91 -10.23
N GLU A 116 11.12 -9.06 -10.12
CA GLU A 116 11.78 -10.36 -10.15
C GLU A 116 11.34 -11.26 -9.00
N GLY A 117 11.33 -12.58 -9.22
CA GLY A 117 10.91 -13.55 -8.21
C GLY A 117 9.42 -13.52 -7.84
N ARG A 118 8.61 -12.61 -8.39
CA ARG A 118 7.16 -12.54 -8.12
C ARG A 118 6.42 -13.85 -8.45
N HIS A 119 6.88 -14.56 -9.47
CA HIS A 119 6.33 -15.86 -9.88
C HIS A 119 6.63 -16.99 -8.88
N LEU A 120 7.72 -16.89 -8.13
CA LEU A 120 8.12 -17.84 -7.09
C LEU A 120 7.54 -17.47 -5.72
N LYS A 121 7.54 -16.17 -5.38
CA LYS A 121 7.10 -15.63 -4.08
C LYS A 121 5.60 -15.33 -4.02
N LYS A 122 4.84 -15.64 -5.09
CA LYS A 122 3.39 -15.50 -5.08
C LYS A 122 2.82 -16.43 -4.01
N ARG A 123 1.92 -15.92 -3.17
CA ARG A 123 1.16 -16.77 -2.23
C ARG A 123 0.46 -17.88 -3.04
N PRO A 124 0.55 -19.15 -2.62
CA PRO A 124 -0.18 -20.24 -3.25
C PRO A 124 -1.65 -19.89 -3.38
N THR A 125 -2.26 -20.30 -4.49
CA THR A 125 -3.70 -20.13 -4.64
C THR A 125 -4.37 -21.06 -3.64
N GLU A 126 -4.87 -20.51 -2.54
CA GLU A 126 -5.44 -21.30 -1.45
C GLU A 126 -6.74 -22.03 -1.84
N PHE A 127 -7.31 -21.72 -3.01
CA PHE A 127 -8.65 -22.15 -3.38
C PHE A 127 -8.74 -22.57 -4.86
N ARG A 128 -9.75 -23.41 -5.15
CA ARG A 128 -10.08 -23.80 -6.52
C ARG A 128 -10.65 -22.60 -7.28
N VAL A 129 -10.27 -22.51 -8.56
CA VAL A 129 -10.63 -21.40 -9.46
C VAL A 129 -12.15 -21.28 -9.69
N ASP A 130 -12.91 -22.34 -9.43
CA ASP A 130 -14.37 -22.41 -9.58
C ASP A 130 -15.17 -21.89 -8.36
N LYS A 131 -14.50 -21.46 -7.28
CA LYS A 131 -15.16 -21.02 -6.04
C LYS A 131 -14.94 -19.53 -5.75
N VAL A 132 -15.92 -18.71 -6.13
CA VAL A 132 -15.92 -17.25 -5.94
C VAL A 132 -16.28 -16.87 -4.50
N LEU A 133 -17.25 -17.53 -3.88
CA LEU A 133 -17.67 -17.28 -2.50
C LEU A 133 -16.86 -18.14 -1.53
N GLN A 134 -15.96 -17.50 -0.80
CA GLN A 134 -15.06 -18.16 0.16
C GLN A 134 -15.51 -17.84 1.59
N PRO A 135 -15.57 -18.83 2.49
CA PRO A 135 -15.84 -18.57 3.89
C PRO A 135 -14.67 -17.79 4.51
N PHE A 136 -14.98 -16.87 5.41
CA PHE A 136 -13.96 -16.18 6.19
C PHE A 136 -13.31 -17.16 7.17
N ASP A 137 -11.97 -17.19 7.18
CA ASP A 137 -11.17 -17.95 8.13
C ASP A 137 -10.32 -16.98 8.95
N GLU A 138 -10.72 -16.79 10.20
CA GLU A 138 -10.03 -15.88 11.13
C GLU A 138 -8.60 -16.32 11.47
N ASN A 139 -8.23 -17.59 11.21
CA ASN A 139 -6.89 -18.11 11.46
C ASN A 139 -5.91 -17.73 10.35
N LYS A 140 -6.41 -17.40 9.15
CA LYS A 140 -5.60 -16.90 8.03
C LYS A 140 -5.27 -15.42 8.18
N PHE A 141 -4.38 -14.92 7.33
CA PHE A 141 -4.09 -13.49 7.26
C PHE A 141 -5.38 -12.72 6.93
N ASN A 142 -5.63 -11.66 7.68
CA ASN A 142 -6.66 -10.67 7.40
C ASN A 142 -6.21 -9.33 8.00
N PHE A 143 -6.86 -8.24 7.61
CA PHE A 143 -6.42 -6.89 7.99
C PHE A 143 -6.48 -6.62 9.50
N THR A 144 -7.24 -7.41 10.28
CA THR A 144 -7.25 -7.28 11.75
C THR A 144 -5.99 -7.83 12.43
N LYS A 145 -5.10 -8.48 11.67
CA LYS A 145 -3.83 -9.06 12.16
C LYS A 145 -2.60 -8.22 11.85
N VAL A 146 -2.76 -7.09 11.17
CA VAL A 146 -1.67 -6.14 10.92
C VAL A 146 -1.16 -5.62 12.26
N GLY A 147 0.15 -5.63 12.49
CA GLY A 147 0.78 -5.06 13.68
C GLY A 147 0.71 -3.54 13.65
N GLN A 148 0.48 -2.88 14.79
CA GLN A 148 0.47 -1.41 14.88
C GLN A 148 1.76 -0.78 14.36
N GLU A 149 2.88 -1.45 14.57
CA GLU A 149 4.20 -1.06 14.08
C GLU A 149 4.30 -1.03 12.55
N GLU A 150 3.46 -1.80 11.85
CA GLU A 150 3.40 -1.85 10.38
C GLU A 150 2.57 -0.68 9.81
N VAL A 151 1.84 0.07 10.66
CA VAL A 151 1.04 1.22 10.25
C VAL A 151 1.93 2.45 10.15
N LEU A 152 1.77 3.22 9.07
CA LEU A 152 2.54 4.44 8.83
C LEU A 152 1.94 5.62 9.60
N PHE A 153 0.72 6.00 9.26
CA PHE A 153 -0.02 7.11 9.88
C PHE A 153 -1.52 7.02 9.52
N GLN A 154 -2.34 7.73 10.27
CA GLN A 154 -3.76 7.96 10.01
C GLN A 154 -3.92 9.06 8.96
N PHE A 155 -4.91 8.92 8.08
CA PHE A 155 -5.16 9.89 7.01
C PHE A 155 -6.64 10.27 7.00
N GLU A 156 -6.94 11.51 7.36
CA GLU A 156 -8.32 11.97 7.52
C GLU A 156 -8.53 13.38 6.96
N ALA A 157 -9.80 13.75 6.74
CA ALA A 157 -10.12 15.07 6.24
C ALA A 157 -10.21 16.09 7.38
N SER A 158 -9.49 17.19 7.28
CA SER A 158 -9.51 18.28 8.27
C SER A 158 -10.90 18.89 8.43
N GLU A 159 -11.26 19.21 9.68
CA GLU A 159 -12.50 19.94 10.02
C GLU A 159 -12.40 21.41 9.60
N ASP A 160 -11.23 22.01 9.78
CA ASP A 160 -10.97 23.43 9.54
C ASP A 160 -10.61 23.74 8.08
N ASN A 161 -10.63 22.74 7.19
CA ASN A 161 -10.11 22.80 5.81
C ASN A 161 -8.65 23.25 5.70
N GLU A 162 -7.90 23.25 6.79
CA GLU A 162 -6.47 23.53 6.81
C GLU A 162 -5.69 22.23 7.05
N PHE A 163 -4.50 22.13 6.44
CA PHE A 163 -3.61 21.00 6.68
C PHE A 163 -3.12 21.01 8.14
N GLN A 164 -3.23 19.86 8.82
CA GLN A 164 -2.73 19.67 10.19
C GLN A 164 -2.01 18.32 10.30
N PHE A 165 -0.98 18.26 11.16
CA PHE A 165 -0.26 17.03 11.46
C PHE A 165 -0.13 16.86 12.97
N PHE A 166 -0.55 15.70 13.46
CA PHE A 166 -0.49 15.34 14.88
C PHE A 166 0.42 14.13 15.03
N PRO A 167 1.58 14.22 15.69
CA PRO A 167 2.55 13.12 15.71
C PRO A 167 2.10 11.90 16.53
N ASN A 168 1.10 12.06 17.41
CA ASN A 168 0.69 11.05 18.38
C ASN A 168 -0.82 11.10 18.64
N GLU A 169 -1.62 10.94 17.59
CA GLU A 169 -3.07 10.95 17.69
C GLU A 169 -3.60 9.57 18.14
N PRO A 170 -4.54 9.51 19.09
CA PRO A 170 -5.23 8.26 19.43
C PRO A 170 -5.97 7.66 18.21
N ILE A 171 -6.20 6.34 18.25
CA ILE A 171 -6.99 5.59 17.25
C ILE A 171 -8.23 4.98 17.90
#